data_AF-A0A6G0Q5G7-F1
#
_entry.id   AF-A0A6G0Q5G7-F1
#
_cell.length_a   1.000
_cell.length_b   1.000
_cell.length_c   1.000
_cell.angle_alpha   90.00
_cell.angle_beta   90.00
_cell.angle_gamma   90.00
#
_symmetry.space_group_name_H-M   'P 1'
#
loop_
_entity.id
_entity.type
_entity.pdbx_description
1 polymer ?
#
loop_
_entity_poly.entity_id
_entity_poly.type
_entity_poly.pdbx_seq_one_letter_code
_entity_poly.pdbx_strand_id
1 'polypeptide(L)'
;MGRPRTTGTGKTPKRYTRIAVNYTHKRRLLEFLVVGHSVNEDIAQFYPNCSEADTLRKQKQISKWKKQQGHIIAVCDEGKGHLQNLRYSGQATVLSSDAEGDIVLWINSMRKDDCPVSSQMLKYKALEVAADEGLSPETFKASHSWRRRFMRRHKLSTRARTRQGQTTPEDAALAKEKLSSEVRAAIIEHGISNVYNADQTGTNNNYKGSRLSPTLINASCSVLAVIFEYLPCKTVTTRGAKTVWVKCGGKDKERATVMLLGDKHGNKYPPFVIFKCGTSRHKNIQEENDTVRHGFSVRL
;
A
#
# COMPACT_ATOMS: atom_id res chain seq x y z
N MET A 1 -15.39 -20.66 29.55
CA MET A 1 -15.53 -19.27 30.04
C MET A 1 -15.09 -19.26 31.51
N GLY A 2 -13.98 -18.59 31.84
CA GLY A 2 -13.44 -18.58 33.21
C GLY A 2 -14.28 -17.73 34.16
N ARG A 3 -14.31 -18.11 35.45
CA ARG A 3 -15.10 -17.47 36.51
C ARG A 3 -14.73 -15.98 36.68
N PRO A 4 -15.70 -15.04 36.69
CA PRO A 4 -15.41 -13.62 36.94
C PRO A 4 -14.93 -13.41 38.38
N ARG A 5 -13.96 -12.52 38.56
CA ARG A 5 -13.41 -12.17 39.87
C ARG A 5 -14.20 -11.03 40.51
N THR A 6 -14.58 -11.20 41.77
CA THR A 6 -15.49 -10.30 42.51
C THR A 6 -14.82 -9.40 43.54
N THR A 7 -13.51 -9.53 43.81
CA THR A 7 -12.81 -8.71 44.82
C THR A 7 -11.40 -8.26 44.37
N GLY A 8 -11.19 -6.94 44.35
CA GLY A 8 -9.89 -6.26 44.21
C GLY A 8 -9.34 -6.06 42.79
N THR A 9 -8.55 -5.01 42.61
CA THR A 9 -7.68 -4.87 41.43
C THR A 9 -6.59 -5.95 41.53
N GLY A 10 -6.64 -6.94 40.64
CA GLY A 10 -5.68 -8.06 40.64
C GLY A 10 -4.23 -7.58 40.48
N LYS A 11 -3.28 -8.48 40.77
CA LYS A 11 -1.85 -8.25 40.55
C LYS A 11 -1.62 -7.78 39.12
N THR A 12 -1.19 -6.53 38.95
CA THR A 12 -0.91 -5.99 37.63
C THR A 12 0.22 -6.80 36.98
N PRO A 13 0.13 -7.12 35.68
CA PRO A 13 1.21 -7.82 35.00
C PRO A 13 2.50 -6.99 35.13
N LYS A 14 3.60 -7.65 35.54
CA LYS A 14 4.91 -7.00 35.69
C LYS A 14 5.28 -6.32 34.37
N ARG A 15 5.35 -5.00 34.37
CA ARG A 15 5.89 -4.22 33.25
C ARG A 15 7.40 -4.12 33.42
N TYR A 16 8.14 -4.75 32.51
CA TYR A 16 9.59 -4.62 32.46
C TYR A 16 9.98 -3.30 31.79
N THR A 17 10.35 -2.31 32.59
CA THR A 17 10.89 -1.04 32.09
C THR A 17 12.39 -1.22 31.81
N ARG A 18 12.82 -1.01 30.56
CA ARG A 18 14.24 -1.03 30.19
C ARG A 18 14.70 0.39 29.92
N ILE A 19 15.74 0.83 30.62
CA ILE A 19 16.45 2.08 30.30
C ILE A 19 17.51 1.73 29.25
N ALA A 20 17.25 2.11 28.01
CA ALA A 20 18.17 1.89 26.91
C ALA A 20 19.24 2.99 26.90
N VAL A 21 20.50 2.59 26.77
CA VAL A 21 21.68 3.47 26.83
C VAL A 21 22.40 3.41 25.49
N ASN A 22 22.86 4.54 24.97
CA ASN A 22 23.56 4.62 23.68
C ASN A 22 24.98 4.04 23.74
N TYR A 23 25.54 3.66 22.59
CA TYR A 23 26.88 3.07 22.53
C TYR A 23 27.98 4.06 22.92
N THR A 24 27.82 5.36 22.66
CA THR A 24 28.77 6.39 23.14
C THR A 24 28.91 6.40 24.65
N HIS A 25 27.80 6.30 25.39
CA HIS A 25 27.83 6.25 26.85
C HIS A 25 28.46 4.95 27.34
N LYS A 26 28.15 3.82 26.70
CA LYS A 26 28.78 2.53 27.01
C LYS A 26 30.29 2.58 26.80
N ARG A 27 30.76 3.22 25.72
CA ARG A 27 32.19 3.39 25.43
C ARG A 27 32.90 4.21 26.51
N ARG A 28 32.33 5.33 26.95
CA ARG A 28 32.90 6.16 28.03
C ARG A 28 33.10 5.40 29.34
N LEU A 29 32.09 4.62 29.76
CA LEU A 29 32.21 3.75 30.93
C LEU A 29 33.35 2.74 30.76
N LEU A 30 33.44 2.10 29.59
CA LEU A 30 34.50 1.12 29.32
C LEU A 30 35.89 1.75 29.27
N GLU A 31 36.01 2.96 28.72
CA GLU A 31 37.27 3.74 28.75
C GLU A 31 37.68 4.07 30.19
N PHE A 32 36.74 4.47 31.04
CA PHE A 32 36.99 4.72 32.46
C PHE A 32 37.49 3.46 33.19
N LEU A 33 36.89 2.29 32.93
CA LEU A 33 37.35 1.02 33.49
C LEU A 33 38.72 0.59 32.97
N VAL A 34 39.11 0.97 31.75
CA VAL A 34 40.43 0.66 31.18
C VAL A 34 41.54 1.48 31.86
N VAL A 35 41.23 2.69 32.34
CA VAL A 35 42.16 3.55 33.10
C VAL A 35 42.48 2.96 34.49
N GLY A 36 41.77 1.92 34.95
CA GLY A 36 42.03 1.20 36.19
C GLY A 36 40.98 1.42 37.28
N HIS A 37 39.90 2.15 36.98
CA HIS A 37 38.82 2.40 37.92
C HIS A 37 37.96 1.15 38.20
N SER A 38 37.41 1.08 39.41
CA SER A 38 36.48 0.02 39.78
C SER A 38 35.08 0.24 39.18
N VAL A 39 34.31 -0.84 39.04
CA VAL A 39 32.90 -0.75 38.58
C VAL A 39 32.04 0.11 39.51
N ASN A 40 32.40 0.17 40.80
CA ASN A 40 31.66 0.99 41.77
C ASN A 40 31.97 2.48 41.62
N GLU A 41 33.24 2.84 41.35
CA GLU A 41 33.61 4.22 40.99
C GLU A 41 32.92 4.67 39.71
N ASP A 42 32.86 3.79 38.71
CA ASP A 42 32.19 4.02 37.43
C ASP A 42 30.68 4.29 37.64
N ILE A 43 30.03 3.52 38.53
CA ILE A 43 28.62 3.77 38.89
C ILE A 43 28.45 5.08 39.65
N ALA A 44 29.32 5.37 40.61
CA ALA A 44 29.25 6.60 41.41
C ALA A 44 29.39 7.86 40.52
N GLN A 45 30.27 7.82 39.53
CA GLN A 45 30.50 8.94 38.63
C GLN A 45 29.36 9.12 37.62
N PHE A 46 28.95 8.05 36.93
CA PHE A 46 28.01 8.15 35.81
C PHE A 46 26.54 7.99 36.21
N TYR A 47 26.27 7.50 37.43
CA TYR A 47 24.93 7.26 37.97
C TYR A 47 24.83 7.66 39.46
N PRO A 48 25.00 8.94 39.81
CA PRO A 48 25.15 9.39 41.20
C PRO A 48 23.90 9.18 42.09
N ASN A 49 22.71 9.04 41.50
CA ASN A 49 21.44 8.90 42.23
C ASN A 49 20.88 7.46 42.20
N CYS A 50 21.73 6.44 42.08
CA CYS A 50 21.29 5.05 42.05
C CYS A 50 21.00 4.48 43.45
N SER A 51 19.84 3.83 43.61
CA SER A 51 19.55 3.02 44.81
C SER A 51 20.45 1.78 44.87
N GLU A 52 20.58 1.14 46.04
CA GLU A 52 21.40 -0.07 46.20
C GLU A 52 21.00 -1.22 45.25
N ALA A 53 19.68 -1.42 45.07
CA ALA A 53 19.14 -2.37 44.11
C ALA A 53 19.47 -1.99 42.65
N ASP A 54 19.53 -0.70 42.33
CA ASP A 54 19.94 -0.21 41.00
C ASP A 54 21.44 -0.37 40.78
N THR A 55 22.26 -0.17 41.81
CA THR A 55 23.72 -0.38 41.77
C THR A 55 24.04 -1.81 41.37
N LEU A 56 23.43 -2.82 42.01
CA LEU A 56 23.60 -4.22 41.64
C LEU A 56 23.15 -4.51 40.18
N ARG A 57 22.08 -3.86 39.72
CA ARG A 57 21.62 -3.98 38.32
C ARG A 57 22.61 -3.35 37.34
N LYS A 58 23.20 -2.20 37.69
CA LYS A 58 24.20 -1.49 36.90
C LYS A 58 25.51 -2.25 36.84
N GLN A 59 25.98 -2.82 37.95
CA GLN A 59 27.17 -3.70 37.95
C GLN A 59 27.00 -4.85 36.96
N LYS A 60 25.85 -5.55 36.98
CA LYS A 60 25.54 -6.62 36.01
C LYS A 60 25.49 -6.11 34.56
N GLN A 61 24.91 -4.93 34.35
CA GLN A 61 24.82 -4.30 33.03
C GLN A 61 26.21 -3.92 32.48
N ILE A 62 27.05 -3.29 33.29
CA ILE A 62 28.43 -2.91 32.95
C ILE A 62 29.28 -4.15 32.69
N SER A 63 29.14 -5.19 33.52
CA SER A 63 29.83 -6.47 33.33
C SER A 63 29.47 -7.11 31.98
N LYS A 64 28.19 -7.03 31.58
CA LYS A 64 27.75 -7.47 30.25
C LYS A 64 28.36 -6.61 29.13
N TRP A 65 28.45 -5.29 29.30
CA TRP A 65 29.07 -4.40 28.32
C TRP A 65 30.58 -4.64 28.20
N LYS A 66 31.28 -4.92 29.31
CA LYS A 66 32.70 -5.30 29.31
C LYS A 66 32.95 -6.54 28.45
N LYS A 67 32.09 -7.57 28.56
CA LYS A 67 32.14 -8.75 27.67
C LYS A 67 31.89 -8.41 26.20
N GLN A 68 31.18 -7.32 25.90
CA GLN A 68 30.83 -6.88 24.55
C GLN A 68 31.69 -5.69 24.07
N GLN A 69 32.82 -5.41 24.75
CA GLN A 69 33.63 -4.21 24.53
C GLN A 69 34.07 -4.05 23.07
N GLY A 70 34.60 -5.10 22.45
CA GLY A 70 35.02 -5.06 21.04
C GLY A 70 33.89 -4.64 20.09
N HIS A 71 32.67 -5.16 20.30
CA HIS A 71 31.50 -4.76 19.51
C HIS A 71 31.10 -3.31 19.78
N ILE A 72 31.10 -2.86 21.04
CA ILE A 72 30.73 -1.49 21.41
C ILE A 72 31.68 -0.48 20.78
N ILE A 73 32.99 -0.77 20.79
CA ILE A 73 34.03 0.06 20.17
C ILE A 73 33.82 0.12 18.66
N ALA A 74 33.71 -1.03 17.99
CA ALA A 74 33.48 -1.09 16.54
C ALA A 74 32.23 -0.29 16.11
N VAL A 75 31.12 -0.41 16.84
CA VAL A 75 29.89 0.36 16.55
C VAL A 75 30.10 1.87 16.72
N CYS A 76 30.89 2.29 17.70
CA CYS A 76 31.25 3.70 17.86
C CYS A 76 32.13 4.20 16.72
N ASP A 77 33.13 3.40 16.32
CA ASP A 77 34.09 3.74 15.26
C ASP A 77 33.41 3.82 13.88
N GLU A 78 32.35 3.04 13.65
CA GLU A 78 31.46 3.17 12.49
C GLU A 78 30.58 4.43 12.50
N GLY A 79 30.74 5.33 13.49
CA GLY A 79 29.93 6.54 13.66
C GLY A 79 28.50 6.29 14.19
N LYS A 80 28.20 5.07 14.63
CA LYS A 80 26.86 4.65 15.09
C LYS A 80 26.67 4.72 16.61
N GLY A 81 27.54 5.45 17.29
CA GLY A 81 27.55 5.57 18.76
C GLY A 81 26.23 6.08 19.38
N HIS A 82 25.49 6.93 18.66
CA HIS A 82 24.21 7.50 19.13
C HIS A 82 23.09 6.45 19.26
N LEU A 83 23.22 5.28 18.64
CA LEU A 83 22.22 4.22 18.72
C LEU A 83 22.20 3.56 20.10
N GLN A 84 21.01 3.22 20.58
CA GLN A 84 20.85 2.49 21.85
C GLN A 84 20.96 0.97 21.68
N ASN A 85 20.55 0.47 20.52
CA ASN A 85 20.68 -0.91 20.09
C ASN A 85 20.99 -0.92 18.60
N LEU A 86 21.94 -1.75 18.19
CA LEU A 86 22.22 -1.98 16.78
C LEU A 86 21.52 -3.27 16.33
N ARG A 87 20.85 -3.21 15.19
CA ARG A 87 20.42 -4.39 14.44
C ARG A 87 20.89 -4.22 13.01
N TYR A 88 21.59 -5.21 12.48
CA TYR A 88 22.00 -5.16 11.08
C TYR A 88 20.78 -5.33 10.17
N SER A 89 20.82 -4.72 9.00
CA SER A 89 19.76 -4.90 8.00
C SER A 89 19.68 -6.39 7.63
N GLY A 90 18.49 -6.97 7.68
CA GLY A 90 18.29 -8.40 7.42
C GLY A 90 18.36 -9.30 8.66
N GLN A 91 18.73 -8.78 9.84
CA GLN A 91 18.65 -9.58 11.06
C GLN A 91 17.22 -9.75 11.57
N ALA A 92 16.90 -10.98 12.01
CA ALA A 92 15.59 -11.38 12.53
C ALA A 92 14.43 -11.06 11.56
N THR A 93 14.64 -11.29 10.27
CA THR A 93 13.54 -11.36 9.30
C THR A 93 12.72 -12.62 9.53
N VAL A 94 11.44 -12.55 9.18
CA VAL A 94 10.53 -13.69 9.32
C VAL A 94 10.81 -14.76 8.25
N LEU A 95 11.20 -14.32 7.04
CA LEU A 95 11.71 -15.17 5.97
C LEU A 95 13.23 -15.21 6.01
N SER A 96 13.82 -16.32 5.56
CA SER A 96 15.26 -16.42 5.34
C SER A 96 15.74 -15.44 4.25
N SER A 97 17.06 -15.24 4.17
CA SER A 97 17.64 -14.42 3.12
C SER A 97 17.42 -15.04 1.73
N ASP A 98 17.45 -16.36 1.62
CA ASP A 98 17.31 -17.09 0.37
C ASP A 98 15.87 -17.01 -0.13
N ALA A 99 14.89 -17.21 0.76
CA ALA A 99 13.47 -17.00 0.47
C ALA A 99 13.16 -15.55 0.03
N GLU A 100 13.74 -14.54 0.68
CA GLU A 100 13.60 -13.16 0.19
C GLU A 100 14.27 -12.98 -1.20
N GLY A 101 15.35 -13.70 -1.47
CA GLY A 101 16.02 -13.76 -2.77
C GLY A 101 15.12 -14.31 -3.88
N ASP A 102 14.39 -15.39 -3.62
CA ASP A 102 13.46 -15.99 -4.58
C ASP A 102 12.34 -15.02 -4.98
N ILE A 103 11.82 -14.26 -4.02
CA ILE A 103 10.83 -13.20 -4.30
C ILE A 103 11.44 -12.13 -5.20
N VAL A 104 12.71 -11.75 -4.97
CA VAL A 104 13.40 -10.76 -5.82
C VAL A 104 13.63 -11.30 -7.23
N LEU A 105 14.05 -12.56 -7.38
CA LEU A 105 14.21 -13.22 -8.67
C LEU A 105 12.89 -13.26 -9.44
N TRP A 106 11.80 -13.64 -8.77
CA TRP A 106 10.47 -13.63 -9.35
C TRP A 106 10.05 -12.22 -9.81
N ILE A 107 10.26 -11.18 -8.99
CA ILE A 107 9.98 -9.79 -9.37
C ILE A 107 10.77 -9.40 -10.61
N ASN A 108 12.05 -9.76 -10.67
CA ASN A 108 12.91 -9.42 -11.80
C ASN A 108 12.48 -10.16 -13.07
N SER A 109 12.05 -11.41 -12.96
CA SER A 109 11.46 -12.18 -14.07
C SER A 109 10.21 -11.50 -14.62
N MET A 110 9.25 -11.16 -13.75
CA MET A 110 8.03 -10.44 -14.15
C MET A 110 8.33 -9.12 -14.86
N ARG A 111 9.35 -8.39 -14.41
CA ARG A 111 9.79 -7.14 -15.06
C ARG A 111 10.45 -7.35 -16.41
N LYS A 112 11.20 -8.44 -16.58
CA LYS A 112 11.81 -8.80 -17.87
C LYS A 112 10.73 -9.02 -18.92
N ASP A 113 9.58 -9.53 -18.50
CA ASP A 113 8.40 -9.75 -19.35
C ASP A 113 7.46 -8.52 -19.43
N ASP A 114 7.90 -7.36 -18.91
CA ASP A 114 7.11 -6.13 -18.79
C ASP A 114 5.76 -6.30 -18.07
N CYS A 115 5.65 -7.33 -17.23
CA CYS A 115 4.47 -7.62 -16.44
C CYS A 115 4.49 -6.80 -15.13
N PRO A 116 3.40 -6.07 -14.80
CA PRO A 116 3.36 -5.25 -13.60
C PRO A 116 3.23 -6.11 -12.34
N VAL A 117 4.04 -5.85 -11.33
CA VAL A 117 3.95 -6.51 -10.02
C VAL A 117 3.21 -5.60 -9.05
N SER A 118 1.94 -5.88 -8.81
CA SER A 118 1.16 -5.13 -7.82
C SER A 118 1.60 -5.44 -6.38
N SER A 119 1.23 -4.58 -5.43
CA SER A 119 1.46 -4.86 -4.01
C SER A 119 0.79 -6.16 -3.56
N GLN A 120 -0.38 -6.48 -4.11
CA GLN A 120 -1.13 -7.68 -3.77
C GLN A 120 -0.46 -8.93 -4.33
N MET A 121 0.04 -8.89 -5.56
CA MET A 121 0.83 -9.99 -6.14
C MET A 121 2.07 -10.27 -5.30
N LEU A 122 2.80 -9.23 -4.90
CA LEU A 122 3.94 -9.38 -3.97
C LEU A 122 3.52 -10.01 -2.63
N LYS A 123 2.32 -9.70 -2.13
CA LYS A 123 1.80 -10.33 -0.91
C LYS A 123 1.59 -11.82 -1.11
N TYR A 124 0.94 -12.22 -2.21
CA TYR A 124 0.66 -13.63 -2.49
C TYR A 124 1.94 -14.41 -2.73
N LYS A 125 2.86 -13.90 -3.54
CA LYS A 125 4.14 -14.58 -3.76
C LYS A 125 4.94 -14.75 -2.46
N ALA A 126 4.92 -13.74 -1.59
CA ALA A 126 5.59 -13.85 -0.29
C ALA A 126 4.93 -14.92 0.61
N LEU A 127 3.62 -15.08 0.56
CA LEU A 127 2.92 -16.13 1.33
C LEU A 127 3.20 -17.52 0.78
N GLU A 128 3.29 -17.66 -0.54
CA GLU A 128 3.69 -18.90 -1.21
C GLU A 128 5.09 -19.33 -0.77
N VAL A 129 6.08 -18.44 -0.90
CA VAL A 129 7.46 -18.69 -0.47
C VAL A 129 7.54 -18.98 1.04
N ALA A 130 6.71 -18.32 1.86
CA ALA A 130 6.66 -18.62 3.29
C ALA A 130 6.12 -20.04 3.57
N ALA A 131 5.17 -20.52 2.78
CA ALA A 131 4.66 -21.87 2.90
C ALA A 131 5.72 -22.91 2.55
N ASP A 132 6.57 -22.62 1.56
CA ASP A 132 7.73 -23.47 1.20
C ASP A 132 8.76 -23.56 2.35
N GLU A 133 8.90 -22.50 3.17
CA GLU A 133 9.69 -22.52 4.41
C GLU A 133 8.94 -23.13 5.62
N GLY A 134 7.72 -23.64 5.43
CA GLY A 134 6.90 -24.22 6.50
C GLY A 134 6.27 -23.19 7.45
N LEU A 135 6.18 -21.93 7.05
CA LEU A 135 5.55 -20.88 7.85
C LEU A 135 4.04 -20.79 7.58
N SER A 136 3.25 -20.81 8.66
CA SER A 136 1.79 -20.68 8.55
C SER A 136 1.36 -19.23 8.26
N PRO A 137 0.18 -19.01 7.64
CA PRO A 137 -0.40 -17.68 7.45
C PRO A 137 -0.69 -16.93 8.76
N GLU A 138 -0.76 -17.63 9.89
CA GLU A 138 -0.90 -17.01 11.21
C GLU A 138 0.42 -16.36 11.67
N THR A 139 1.54 -17.05 11.41
CA THR A 139 2.90 -16.59 11.74
C THR A 139 3.38 -15.52 10.76
N PHE A 140 3.15 -15.70 9.46
CA PHE A 140 3.57 -14.75 8.42
C PHE A 140 2.40 -14.28 7.55
N LYS A 141 2.04 -13.01 7.68
CA LYS A 141 0.89 -12.40 6.98
C LYS A 141 1.27 -11.60 5.72
N ALA A 142 2.55 -11.54 5.37
CA ALA A 142 3.09 -10.61 4.38
C ALA A 142 2.54 -9.18 4.56
N SER A 143 2.56 -8.69 5.81
CA SER A 143 1.91 -7.45 6.21
C SER A 143 2.41 -6.23 5.42
N HIS A 144 1.65 -5.14 5.44
CA HIS A 144 2.07 -3.89 4.79
C HIS A 144 3.44 -3.40 5.29
N SER A 145 3.68 -3.48 6.61
CA SER A 145 4.97 -3.13 7.21
C SER A 145 6.11 -4.04 6.76
N TRP A 146 5.86 -5.35 6.63
CA TRP A 146 6.84 -6.28 6.10
C TRP A 146 7.16 -5.97 4.64
N ARG A 147 6.15 -5.86 3.75
CA ARG A 147 6.35 -5.52 2.32
C ARG A 147 7.13 -4.22 2.14
N ARG A 148 6.82 -3.19 2.94
CA ARG A 148 7.57 -1.92 2.92
C ARG A 148 9.04 -2.10 3.29
N ARG A 149 9.33 -2.89 4.34
CA ARG A 149 10.71 -3.16 4.79
C ARG A 149 11.47 -4.03 3.79
N PHE A 150 10.83 -5.07 3.25
CA PHE A 150 11.35 -5.91 2.18
C PHE A 150 11.77 -5.05 0.97
N MET A 151 10.86 -4.23 0.45
CA MET A 151 11.16 -3.34 -0.69
C MET A 151 12.32 -2.40 -0.36
N ARG A 152 12.36 -1.81 0.84
CA ARG A 152 13.47 -0.93 1.25
C ARG A 152 14.82 -1.67 1.28
N ARG A 153 14.86 -2.90 1.80
CA ARG A 153 16.09 -3.72 1.84
C ARG A 153 16.60 -4.03 0.43
N HIS A 154 15.70 -4.39 -0.47
CA HIS A 154 16.02 -4.78 -1.84
C HIS A 154 16.03 -3.62 -2.85
N LYS A 155 16.07 -2.36 -2.36
CA LYS A 155 16.10 -1.13 -3.18
C LYS A 155 14.95 -1.09 -4.21
N LEU A 156 13.77 -1.53 -3.82
CA LEU A 156 12.55 -1.49 -4.61
C LEU A 156 11.62 -0.35 -4.15
N SER A 157 10.76 0.13 -5.05
CA SER A 157 9.70 1.08 -4.74
C SER A 157 8.45 0.85 -5.59
N THR A 158 7.30 1.20 -5.06
CA THR A 158 6.06 1.24 -5.83
C THR A 158 6.03 2.48 -6.71
N ARG A 159 5.80 2.31 -8.01
CA ARG A 159 5.71 3.41 -8.99
C ARG A 159 4.44 3.30 -9.80
N ALA A 160 3.92 4.45 -10.21
CA ALA A 160 2.80 4.51 -11.15
C ALA A 160 3.31 4.26 -12.57
N ARG A 161 2.47 3.66 -13.41
CA ARG A 161 2.72 3.57 -14.85
C ARG A 161 2.80 4.97 -15.44
N THR A 162 3.79 5.23 -16.27
CA THR A 162 3.85 6.47 -17.05
C THR A 162 2.72 6.45 -18.07
N ARG A 163 1.75 7.36 -17.96
CA ARG A 163 0.72 7.57 -19.00
C ARG A 163 1.20 8.64 -19.96
N GLN A 164 0.96 8.48 -21.26
CA GLN A 164 0.96 9.63 -22.15
C GLN A 164 -0.18 10.55 -21.72
N GLY A 165 0.14 11.82 -21.43
CA GLY A 165 -0.87 12.83 -21.12
C GLY A 165 -1.79 13.00 -22.33
N GLN A 166 -3.08 13.14 -22.07
CA GLN A 166 -4.04 13.48 -23.11
C GLN A 166 -3.93 14.99 -23.33
N THR A 167 -3.47 15.40 -24.51
CA THR A 167 -3.45 16.81 -24.89
C THR A 167 -4.90 17.29 -24.96
N THR A 168 -5.23 18.36 -24.26
CA THR A 168 -6.53 19.03 -24.41
C THR A 168 -6.59 19.55 -25.85
N PRO A 169 -7.53 19.09 -26.69
CA PRO A 169 -7.61 19.58 -28.05
C PRO A 169 -8.10 21.04 -28.04
N GLU A 170 -7.61 21.85 -28.98
CA GLU A 170 -7.84 23.30 -29.03
C GLU A 170 -9.33 23.67 -29.16
N ASP A 171 -10.13 22.75 -29.72
CA ASP A 171 -11.56 22.86 -29.93
C ASP A 171 -12.43 22.55 -28.70
N ALA A 172 -11.84 22.07 -27.60
CA ALA A 172 -12.57 21.64 -26.42
C ALA A 172 -13.45 22.74 -25.81
N ALA A 173 -12.99 24.00 -25.88
CA ALA A 173 -13.76 25.15 -25.40
C ALA A 173 -14.98 25.44 -26.29
N LEU A 174 -14.81 25.36 -27.62
CA LEU A 174 -15.90 25.56 -28.59
C LEU A 174 -16.93 24.44 -28.51
N ALA A 175 -16.49 23.19 -28.39
CA ALA A 175 -17.37 22.03 -28.22
C ALA A 175 -18.20 22.11 -26.93
N LYS A 176 -17.59 22.59 -25.84
CA LYS A 176 -18.29 22.81 -24.56
C LYS A 176 -19.38 23.87 -24.69
N GLU A 177 -19.09 25.00 -25.34
CA GLU A 177 -20.07 26.09 -25.50
C GLU A 177 -21.25 25.65 -26.37
N LYS A 178 -20.96 24.94 -27.48
CA LYS A 178 -21.98 24.37 -28.36
C LYS A 178 -22.91 23.42 -27.59
N LEU A 179 -22.36 22.43 -26.89
CA LEU A 179 -23.16 21.48 -26.10
C LEU A 179 -24.00 22.20 -25.02
N SER A 180 -23.41 23.18 -24.34
CA SER A 180 -24.12 23.97 -23.32
C SER A 180 -25.30 24.74 -23.89
N SER A 181 -25.18 25.28 -25.10
CA SER A 181 -26.26 25.98 -25.78
C SER A 181 -27.39 25.05 -26.22
N GLU A 182 -27.06 23.87 -26.76
CA GLU A 182 -28.03 22.85 -27.19
C GLU A 182 -28.82 22.28 -26.00
N VAL A 183 -28.13 21.99 -24.89
CA VAL A 183 -28.79 21.52 -23.65
C VAL A 183 -29.75 22.56 -23.10
N ARG A 184 -29.36 23.84 -23.08
CA ARG A 184 -30.23 24.94 -22.64
C ARG A 184 -31.46 25.10 -23.54
N ALA A 185 -31.32 24.95 -24.84
CA ALA A 185 -32.44 24.99 -25.78
C ALA A 185 -33.42 23.83 -25.54
N ALA A 186 -32.91 22.59 -25.41
CA ALA A 186 -33.73 21.41 -25.16
C ALA A 186 -34.49 21.46 -23.82
N ILE A 187 -33.91 22.08 -22.79
CA ILE A 187 -34.57 22.30 -21.48
C ILE A 187 -35.81 23.18 -21.63
N ILE A 188 -35.70 24.26 -22.41
CA ILE A 188 -36.79 25.22 -22.64
C ILE A 188 -37.88 24.58 -23.52
N GLU A 189 -37.48 23.95 -24.62
CA GLU A 189 -38.41 23.36 -25.59
C GLU A 189 -39.27 22.23 -24.98
N HIS A 190 -38.65 21.35 -24.19
CA HIS A 190 -39.33 20.18 -23.62
C HIS A 190 -39.83 20.40 -22.18
N GLY A 191 -39.71 21.61 -21.63
CA GLY A 191 -40.17 21.91 -20.27
C GLY A 191 -39.51 21.05 -19.19
N ILE A 192 -38.21 20.75 -19.34
CA ILE A 192 -37.48 19.84 -18.46
C ILE A 192 -37.19 20.55 -17.14
N SER A 193 -37.89 20.16 -16.07
CA SER A 193 -37.72 20.75 -14.74
C SER A 193 -36.51 20.20 -13.98
N ASN A 194 -36.07 18.97 -14.29
CA ASN A 194 -34.97 18.29 -13.61
C ASN A 194 -33.97 17.75 -14.63
N VAL A 195 -32.73 18.23 -14.55
CA VAL A 195 -31.61 17.74 -15.36
C VAL A 195 -30.71 16.90 -14.46
N TYR A 196 -30.61 15.60 -14.74
CA TYR A 196 -29.72 14.69 -14.04
C TYR A 196 -28.46 14.47 -14.85
N ASN A 197 -27.30 14.59 -14.20
CA ASN A 197 -26.03 14.19 -14.82
C ASN A 197 -25.96 12.65 -14.83
N ALA A 198 -26.07 12.03 -16.00
CA ALA A 198 -25.79 10.62 -16.20
C ALA A 198 -24.33 10.47 -16.64
N ASP A 199 -23.38 10.61 -15.70
CA ASP A 199 -21.98 10.41 -16.00
C ASP A 199 -21.56 8.93 -15.91
N GLN A 200 -20.67 8.53 -16.82
CA GLN A 200 -19.94 7.27 -16.66
C GLN A 200 -18.73 7.55 -15.76
N THR A 201 -18.95 7.56 -14.45
CA THR A 201 -17.84 7.59 -13.49
C THR A 201 -17.17 6.22 -13.48
N GLY A 202 -15.99 6.11 -14.08
CA GLY A 202 -15.17 4.90 -13.98
C GLY A 202 -14.70 4.68 -12.56
N THR A 203 -15.39 3.83 -11.79
CA THR A 203 -14.91 3.43 -10.47
C THR A 203 -13.72 2.48 -10.64
N ASN A 204 -12.51 3.00 -10.48
CA ASN A 204 -11.36 2.14 -10.20
C ASN A 204 -11.61 1.52 -8.82
N ASN A 205 -11.87 0.21 -8.75
CA ASN A 205 -12.04 -0.54 -7.49
C ASN A 205 -10.76 -0.48 -6.63
N ASN A 206 -10.56 0.64 -5.95
CA ASN A 206 -9.93 0.72 -4.65
C ASN A 206 -11.03 1.08 -3.67
N TYR A 207 -11.86 0.10 -3.32
CA TYR A 207 -12.70 0.18 -2.12
C TYR A 207 -11.79 0.39 -0.91
N LYS A 208 -11.47 1.65 -0.59
CA LYS A 208 -11.29 2.05 0.79
C LYS A 208 -12.70 2.27 1.29
N GLY A 209 -13.16 1.42 2.20
CA GLY A 209 -14.48 1.53 2.81
C GLY A 209 -14.65 2.87 3.54
N SER A 210 -15.07 3.91 2.82
CA SER A 210 -15.80 5.02 3.40
C SER A 210 -17.22 4.53 3.58
N ARG A 211 -17.67 4.42 4.84
CA ARG A 211 -19.10 4.32 5.19
C ARG A 211 -19.82 5.47 4.50
N LEU A 212 -20.48 5.19 3.38
CA LEU A 212 -21.54 6.07 2.90
C LEU A 212 -22.69 5.89 3.91
N SER A 213 -23.11 7.01 4.49
CA SER A 213 -24.27 7.06 5.37
C SER A 213 -25.53 6.62 4.59
N PRO A 214 -26.51 5.95 5.22
CA PRO A 214 -27.63 5.33 4.51
C PRO A 214 -28.68 6.30 3.93
N THR A 215 -28.47 7.61 3.97
CA THR A 215 -29.58 8.58 3.89
C THR A 215 -29.79 9.24 2.52
N LEU A 216 -29.11 8.80 1.45
CA LEU A 216 -29.37 9.31 0.10
C LEU A 216 -29.42 8.18 -0.93
N ILE A 217 -30.49 7.40 -0.90
CA ILE A 217 -30.95 6.62 -2.06
C ILE A 217 -31.87 7.54 -2.86
N ASN A 218 -31.30 8.55 -3.51
CA ASN A 218 -31.96 9.11 -4.70
C ASN A 218 -31.84 8.04 -5.79
N ALA A 219 -32.91 7.77 -6.52
CA ALA A 219 -32.93 6.85 -7.66
C ALA A 219 -31.70 7.11 -8.55
N SER A 220 -30.66 6.29 -8.39
CA SER A 220 -29.37 6.49 -9.02
C SER A 220 -29.16 5.35 -10.00
N CYS A 221 -29.26 5.67 -11.30
CA CYS A 221 -28.64 4.85 -12.32
C CYS A 221 -27.13 4.91 -12.06
N SER A 222 -26.56 3.84 -11.52
CA SER A 222 -25.12 3.76 -11.36
C SER A 222 -24.54 3.07 -12.59
N VAL A 223 -23.70 3.81 -13.31
CA VAL A 223 -23.02 3.34 -14.50
C VAL A 223 -21.65 2.82 -14.07
N LEU A 224 -21.47 1.50 -14.04
CA LEU A 224 -20.20 0.86 -13.69
C LEU A 224 -19.42 0.52 -14.96
N ALA A 225 -18.22 1.08 -15.12
CA ALA A 225 -17.33 0.68 -16.20
C ALA A 225 -16.55 -0.60 -15.84
N VAL A 226 -16.70 -1.65 -16.66
CA VAL A 226 -15.90 -2.88 -16.59
C VAL A 226 -14.83 -2.82 -17.68
N ILE A 227 -13.57 -2.66 -17.27
CA ILE A 227 -12.43 -2.55 -18.18
C ILE A 227 -12.06 -3.93 -18.71
N PHE A 228 -11.84 -4.05 -20.02
CA PHE A 228 -11.47 -5.32 -20.67
C PHE A 228 -10.10 -5.82 -20.24
N GLU A 229 -9.16 -4.91 -20.02
CA GLU A 229 -7.81 -5.22 -19.55
C GLU A 229 -7.53 -4.63 -18.17
N TYR A 230 -7.50 -5.47 -17.14
CA TYR A 230 -7.21 -5.03 -15.78
C TYR A 230 -5.71 -4.97 -15.50
N LEU A 231 -5.09 -3.83 -15.81
CA LEU A 231 -3.69 -3.57 -15.48
C LEU A 231 -3.56 -2.82 -14.14
N PRO A 232 -2.73 -3.30 -13.20
CA PRO A 232 -2.40 -2.57 -11.98
C PRO A 232 -1.87 -1.16 -12.32
N CYS A 233 -2.48 -0.13 -11.74
CA CYS A 233 -2.02 1.25 -11.91
C CYS A 233 -0.63 1.52 -11.30
N LYS A 234 -0.20 0.64 -10.40
CA LYS A 234 1.07 0.73 -9.68
C LYS A 234 1.80 -0.61 -9.72
N THR A 235 3.11 -0.55 -9.93
CA THR A 235 4.00 -1.70 -10.00
C THR A 235 5.21 -1.52 -9.09
N VAL A 236 5.77 -2.61 -8.58
CA VAL A 236 7.03 -2.61 -7.83
C VAL A 236 8.19 -2.60 -8.81
N THR A 237 8.99 -1.53 -8.81
CA THR A 237 10.18 -1.36 -9.65
C THR A 237 11.42 -1.01 -8.81
N THR A 238 12.59 -0.96 -9.43
CA THR A 238 13.83 -0.53 -8.78
C THR A 238 13.72 0.94 -8.36
N ARG A 239 14.14 1.24 -7.13
CA ARG A 239 14.13 2.60 -6.61
C ARG A 239 15.03 3.48 -7.49
N GLY A 240 14.48 4.60 -7.98
CA GLY A 240 15.19 5.52 -8.86
C GLY A 240 14.96 5.31 -10.36
N ALA A 241 14.22 4.27 -10.78
CA ALA A 241 13.87 4.09 -12.19
C ALA A 241 13.17 5.35 -12.76
N LYS A 242 13.61 5.86 -13.92
CA LYS A 242 13.03 7.05 -14.56
C LYS A 242 11.73 6.70 -15.29
N THR A 243 11.75 5.61 -16.06
CA THR A 243 10.62 5.15 -16.87
C THR A 243 10.22 3.75 -16.43
N VAL A 244 8.91 3.47 -16.42
CA VAL A 244 8.35 2.18 -16.04
C VAL A 244 7.46 1.69 -17.17
N TRP A 245 7.96 0.73 -17.94
CA TRP A 245 7.23 0.08 -19.01
C TRP A 245 6.32 -1.01 -18.45
N VAL A 246 5.15 -1.15 -19.06
CA VAL A 246 4.15 -2.15 -18.72
C VAL A 246 3.54 -2.62 -20.02
N LYS A 247 3.62 -3.92 -20.30
CA LYS A 247 2.97 -4.53 -21.46
C LYS A 247 1.47 -4.37 -21.32
N CYS A 248 0.83 -3.89 -22.38
CA CYS A 248 -0.60 -3.66 -22.44
C CYS A 248 -1.11 -4.14 -23.79
N GLY A 249 -2.26 -4.79 -23.82
CA GLY A 249 -2.96 -5.22 -25.03
C GLY A 249 -3.59 -4.07 -25.82
N GLY A 250 -3.39 -2.81 -25.39
CA GLY A 250 -3.97 -1.63 -26.01
C GLY A 250 -5.46 -1.41 -25.68
N LYS A 251 -6.01 -2.22 -24.77
CA LYS A 251 -7.44 -2.24 -24.42
C LYS A 251 -7.72 -1.70 -23.02
N ASP A 252 -6.75 -1.01 -22.41
CA ASP A 252 -6.88 -0.45 -21.06
C ASP A 252 -7.95 0.67 -20.94
N LYS A 253 -8.40 1.20 -22.09
CA LYS A 253 -9.52 2.14 -22.21
C LYS A 253 -10.80 1.50 -22.72
N GLU A 254 -10.73 0.28 -23.28
CA GLU A 254 -11.93 -0.47 -23.69
C GLU A 254 -12.67 -0.91 -22.43
N ARG A 255 -13.96 -0.58 -22.37
CA ARG A 255 -14.80 -0.87 -21.22
C ARG A 255 -16.22 -1.20 -21.66
N ALA A 256 -16.79 -2.21 -21.03
CA ALA A 256 -18.23 -2.41 -21.03
C ALA A 256 -18.85 -1.50 -19.98
N THR A 257 -20.07 -1.07 -20.23
CA THR A 257 -20.84 -0.22 -19.35
C THR A 257 -21.95 -1.07 -18.73
N VAL A 258 -21.82 -1.40 -17.46
CA VAL A 258 -22.89 -2.08 -16.72
C VAL A 258 -23.79 -1.01 -16.13
N MET A 259 -25.07 -1.04 -16.48
CA MET A 259 -26.08 -0.18 -15.88
C MET A 259 -26.83 -0.95 -14.81
N LEU A 260 -26.88 -0.36 -13.63
CA LEU A 260 -27.63 -0.85 -12.48
C LEU A 260 -28.82 0.08 -12.25
N LEU A 261 -30.02 -0.48 -12.34
CA LEU A 261 -31.27 0.26 -12.07
C LEU A 261 -31.81 -0.13 -10.70
N GLY A 262 -32.21 0.88 -9.94
CA GLY A 262 -33.01 0.73 -8.75
C GLY A 262 -34.12 1.77 -8.73
N ASP A 263 -35.30 1.39 -8.24
CA ASP A 263 -36.41 2.33 -8.04
C ASP A 263 -36.36 3.00 -6.66
N LYS A 264 -37.25 3.98 -6.46
CA LYS A 264 -37.42 4.70 -5.19
C LYS A 264 -37.94 3.82 -4.04
N HIS A 265 -38.39 2.60 -4.33
CA HIS A 265 -38.87 1.62 -3.35
C HIS A 265 -37.77 0.64 -2.92
N GLY A 266 -36.56 0.77 -3.48
CA GLY A 266 -35.42 -0.10 -3.18
C GLY A 266 -35.39 -1.39 -3.99
N ASN A 267 -36.26 -1.56 -4.98
CA ASN A 267 -36.24 -2.71 -5.88
C ASN A 267 -35.06 -2.57 -6.83
N LYS A 268 -34.27 -3.64 -6.96
CA LYS A 268 -33.13 -3.72 -7.87
C LYS A 268 -33.53 -4.51 -9.10
N TYR A 269 -33.25 -3.97 -10.28
CA TYR A 269 -33.53 -4.65 -11.53
C TYR A 269 -32.28 -5.39 -12.05
N PRO A 270 -32.46 -6.39 -12.93
CA PRO A 270 -31.35 -7.08 -13.56
C PRO A 270 -30.37 -6.10 -14.22
N PRO A 271 -29.05 -6.22 -13.98
CA PRO A 271 -28.07 -5.38 -14.64
C PRO A 271 -28.07 -5.63 -16.14
N PHE A 272 -27.87 -4.57 -16.92
CA PHE A 272 -27.62 -4.68 -18.36
C PHE A 272 -26.21 -4.22 -18.69
N VAL A 273 -25.53 -4.99 -19.54
CA VAL A 273 -24.17 -4.70 -19.99
C VAL A 273 -24.25 -4.15 -21.40
N ILE A 274 -23.75 -2.93 -21.57
CA ILE A 274 -23.72 -2.22 -22.84
C ILE A 274 -22.28 -2.14 -23.30
N PHE A 275 -22.04 -2.57 -24.54
CA PHE A 275 -20.77 -2.36 -25.22
C PHE A 275 -20.90 -1.16 -26.15
N LYS A 276 -19.91 -0.26 -26.12
CA LYS A 276 -19.78 0.75 -27.17
C LYS A 276 -19.33 0.07 -28.45
N CYS A 277 -20.00 0.34 -29.55
CA CYS A 277 -19.60 -0.19 -30.84
C CYS A 277 -18.39 0.60 -31.35
N GLY A 278 -17.37 -0.10 -31.88
CA GLY A 278 -16.31 0.56 -32.64
C GLY A 278 -16.85 1.06 -33.98
N THR A 279 -16.05 1.87 -34.69
CA THR A 279 -16.39 2.28 -36.06
C THR A 279 -16.45 1.05 -36.97
N SER A 280 -17.56 0.89 -37.70
CA SER A 280 -17.72 -0.19 -38.65
C SER A 280 -16.90 0.08 -39.91
N ARG A 281 -16.35 -0.99 -40.51
CA ARG A 281 -15.69 -0.91 -41.83
C ARG A 281 -16.70 -0.72 -42.97
N HIS A 282 -17.96 -1.05 -42.73
CA HIS A 282 -19.04 -0.93 -43.71
C HIS A 282 -19.81 0.37 -43.46
N LYS A 283 -19.84 1.26 -44.47
CA LYS A 283 -20.42 2.61 -44.35
C LYS A 283 -21.91 2.59 -43.97
N ASN A 284 -22.70 1.70 -44.58
CA ASN A 284 -24.11 1.53 -44.28
C ASN A 284 -24.36 1.13 -42.80
N ILE A 285 -23.52 0.24 -42.25
CA ILE A 285 -23.60 -0.17 -40.85
C ILE A 285 -23.17 0.99 -39.93
N GLN A 286 -22.17 1.78 -40.33
CA GLN A 286 -21.75 2.96 -39.57
C GLN A 286 -22.86 4.03 -39.52
N GLU A 287 -23.48 4.33 -40.66
CA GLU A 287 -24.60 5.27 -40.75
C GLU A 287 -25.80 4.81 -39.89
N GLU A 288 -26.14 3.52 -39.92
CA GLU A 288 -27.19 2.96 -39.06
C GLU A 288 -26.79 3.03 -37.57
N ASN A 289 -25.53 2.73 -37.24
CA ASN A 289 -25.03 2.83 -35.87
C ASN A 289 -25.10 4.26 -35.32
N ASP A 290 -24.85 5.28 -36.15
CA ASP A 290 -24.87 6.69 -35.76
C ASP A 290 -26.30 7.23 -35.66
N THR A 291 -27.16 6.89 -36.62
CA THR A 291 -28.54 7.39 -36.71
C THR A 291 -29.51 6.69 -35.75
N VAL A 292 -29.43 5.36 -35.66
CA VAL A 292 -30.43 4.54 -34.94
C VAL A 292 -29.88 4.09 -33.59
N ARG A 293 -28.61 3.71 -33.53
CA ARG A 293 -28.04 3.02 -32.35
C ARG A 293 -27.21 3.93 -31.45
N HIS A 294 -27.00 5.18 -31.86
CA HIS A 294 -26.24 6.21 -31.13
C HIS A 294 -24.90 5.71 -30.56
N GLY A 295 -24.19 4.86 -31.31
CA GLY A 295 -22.89 4.31 -30.92
C GLY A 295 -22.94 3.07 -30.00
N PHE A 296 -24.11 2.47 -29.78
CA PHE A 296 -24.28 1.24 -29.01
C PHE A 296 -24.56 0.03 -29.93
N SER A 297 -24.02 -1.15 -29.61
CA SER A 297 -24.19 -2.34 -30.45
C SER A 297 -25.42 -3.16 -30.08
N VAL A 298 -26.10 -3.75 -31.08
CA VAL A 298 -27.15 -4.76 -30.85
C VAL A 298 -26.51 -6.15 -30.82
N ARG A 299 -26.10 -6.58 -29.61
CA ARG A 299 -25.52 -7.91 -29.27
C ARG A 299 -24.21 -8.30 -29.99
N LEU A 300 -23.39 -9.05 -29.25
CA LEU A 300 -22.27 -9.85 -29.77
C LEU A 300 -22.82 -11.14 -30.38
#